data_AF-A0A7S0N2B5-F1
#
_entry.id   AF-A0A7S0N2B5-F1
#
_cell.length_a   1.000
_cell.length_b   1.000
_cell.length_c   1.000
_cell.angle_alpha   90.00
_cell.angle_beta   90.00
_cell.angle_gamma   90.00
#
_symmetry.space_group_name_H-M   'P 1'
#
loop_
_entity.id
_entity.type
_entity.pdbx_description
1 polymer ?
#
loop_
_entity_poly.entity_id
_entity_poly.type
_entity_poly.pdbx_seq_one_letter_code
_entity_poly.pdbx_strand_id
1 'polypeptide(L)'
;VGSGGVSARRTSSSVLLTNDLLNAHPSLDTKVTALQSRTCEIMPGGVWDSRGYLPGPSRYCFESTQVAQYTEGQHFLAHEDAFPYPTAEANRFQRAATVLVYLNDVETGGATSFQHLGVAVRPKKGRVLFFFPGKSDMQPDPRTLHTAESAVDEKWVTQQWVARGFPAKVSPTPPAAAPEPSLVSAMARSAAGEKKERRAKGKKGKKGKGGAQPPARGFGRK
;
A
#
# COMPACT_ATOMS: atom_id res chain seq x y z
N VAL A 1 28.71 25.71 3.88
CA VAL A 1 28.42 25.38 2.47
C VAL A 1 28.69 23.91 2.28
N GLY A 2 27.67 23.07 2.47
CA GLY A 2 27.80 21.61 2.33
C GLY A 2 27.52 21.23 0.88
N SER A 3 28.52 20.69 0.19
CA SER A 3 28.35 20.07 -1.12
C SER A 3 27.55 18.78 -0.96
N GLY A 4 26.22 18.90 -0.92
CA GLY A 4 25.34 17.77 -1.14
C GLY A 4 25.58 17.26 -2.55
N GLY A 5 26.18 16.08 -2.68
CA GLY A 5 26.50 15.49 -3.97
C GLY A 5 25.24 15.51 -4.85
N VAL A 6 25.31 16.28 -5.95
CA VAL A 6 24.24 16.28 -6.94
C VAL A 6 24.14 14.84 -7.43
N SER A 7 23.02 14.18 -7.13
CA SER A 7 22.77 12.84 -7.65
C SER A 7 22.84 12.92 -9.17
N ALA A 8 23.75 12.17 -9.80
CA ALA A 8 23.85 12.14 -11.26
C ALA A 8 22.52 11.75 -11.94
N ARG A 9 21.58 11.16 -11.17
CA ARG A 9 20.24 10.82 -11.64
C ARG A 9 19.32 12.03 -11.72
N ARG A 10 19.36 12.93 -10.75
CA ARG A 10 18.50 14.11 -10.66
C ARG A 10 19.37 15.33 -10.39
N THR A 11 19.45 16.22 -11.35
CA THR A 11 20.32 17.40 -11.27
C THR A 11 19.57 18.69 -10.99
N SER A 12 18.24 18.65 -10.81
CA SER A 12 17.40 19.79 -10.43
C SER A 12 17.58 20.23 -8.98
N SER A 13 17.32 21.49 -8.69
CA SER A 13 17.11 21.99 -7.32
C SER A 13 15.66 21.72 -6.88
N SER A 14 15.46 21.30 -5.62
CA SER A 14 14.10 21.07 -5.11
C SER A 14 13.96 21.42 -3.63
N VAL A 15 12.76 21.86 -3.25
CA VAL A 15 12.36 22.08 -1.86
C VAL A 15 11.10 21.26 -1.55
N LEU A 16 11.04 20.69 -0.35
CA LEU A 16 9.82 20.12 0.19
C LEU A 16 9.08 21.18 0.97
N LEU A 17 7.79 21.37 0.66
CA LEU A 17 6.89 22.23 1.41
C LEU A 17 6.41 21.45 2.64
N THR A 18 7.22 21.44 3.69
CA THR A 18 6.89 20.79 4.97
C THR A 18 5.74 21.53 5.67
N ASN A 19 5.09 20.88 6.64
CA ASN A 19 4.05 21.52 7.43
C ASN A 19 4.55 22.80 8.11
N ASP A 20 5.78 22.82 8.65
CA ASP A 20 6.36 24.02 9.27
C ASP A 20 6.53 25.17 8.27
N LEU A 21 7.00 24.86 7.05
CA LEU A 21 7.14 25.85 5.99
C LEU A 21 5.77 26.38 5.57
N LEU A 22 4.77 25.51 5.40
CA LEU A 22 3.42 25.91 5.04
C LEU A 22 2.76 26.76 6.13
N ASN A 23 2.94 26.42 7.40
CA ASN A 23 2.48 27.22 8.54
C ASN A 23 3.11 28.62 8.57
N ALA A 24 4.41 28.72 8.23
CA ALA A 24 5.11 30.00 8.13
C ALA A 24 4.71 30.82 6.88
N HIS A 25 4.11 30.19 5.86
CA HIS A 25 3.73 30.81 4.60
C HIS A 25 2.27 30.51 4.19
N PRO A 26 1.27 31.17 4.81
CA PRO A 26 -0.16 30.88 4.59
C PRO A 26 -0.63 30.98 3.14
N SER A 27 -0.01 31.86 2.34
CA SER A 27 -0.32 32.00 0.91
C SER A 27 0.11 30.78 0.08
N LEU A 28 1.18 30.08 0.48
CA LEU A 28 1.60 28.81 -0.10
C LEU A 28 0.68 27.68 0.39
N ASP A 29 0.37 27.64 1.69
CA ASP A 29 -0.55 26.64 2.25
C ASP A 29 -1.91 26.67 1.54
N THR A 30 -2.45 27.86 1.28
CA THR A 30 -3.71 28.02 0.53
C THR A 30 -3.65 27.36 -0.85
N LYS A 31 -2.51 27.49 -1.56
CA LYS A 31 -2.34 26.90 -2.90
C LYS A 31 -2.17 25.38 -2.84
N VAL A 32 -1.40 24.89 -1.87
CA VAL A 32 -1.22 23.44 -1.65
C VAL A 32 -2.54 22.79 -1.26
N THR A 33 -3.29 23.40 -0.34
CA THR A 33 -4.62 22.94 0.07
C THR A 33 -5.58 22.94 -1.11
N ALA A 34 -5.57 23.96 -1.97
CA ALA A 34 -6.39 23.95 -3.18
C ALA A 34 -6.02 22.81 -4.15
N LEU A 35 -4.73 22.55 -4.38
CA LEU A 35 -4.26 21.42 -5.19
C LEU A 35 -4.73 20.07 -4.62
N GLN A 36 -4.60 19.90 -3.30
CA GLN A 36 -5.00 18.69 -2.59
C GLN A 36 -6.52 18.47 -2.65
N SER A 37 -7.32 19.52 -2.43
CA SER A 37 -8.78 19.46 -2.56
C SER A 37 -9.23 19.03 -3.95
N ARG A 38 -8.64 19.60 -5.01
CA ARG A 38 -8.92 19.18 -6.40
C ARG A 38 -8.49 17.74 -6.68
N THR A 39 -7.42 17.28 -6.05
CA THR A 39 -6.98 15.88 -6.16
C THR A 39 -8.00 14.93 -5.53
N CYS A 40 -8.57 15.29 -4.38
CA CYS A 40 -9.65 14.52 -3.75
C CYS A 40 -10.90 14.43 -4.64
N GLU A 41 -11.23 15.49 -5.39
CA GLU A 41 -12.34 15.47 -6.35
C GLU A 41 -12.11 14.49 -7.52
N ILE A 42 -10.86 14.37 -7.99
CA ILE A 42 -10.46 13.44 -9.06
C ILE A 42 -10.45 11.98 -8.56
N MET A 43 -10.23 11.77 -7.26
CA MET A 43 -10.17 10.46 -6.62
C MET A 43 -11.34 10.26 -5.63
N PRO A 44 -12.59 10.16 -6.13
CA PRO A 44 -13.76 10.05 -5.26
C PRO A 44 -13.79 8.71 -4.52
N GLY A 45 -14.43 8.70 -3.35
CA GLY A 45 -14.66 7.48 -2.57
C GLY A 45 -13.48 7.02 -1.70
N GLY A 46 -12.34 7.70 -1.76
CA GLY A 46 -11.23 7.47 -0.83
C GLY A 46 -11.53 7.98 0.58
N VAL A 47 -11.06 7.26 1.61
CA VAL A 47 -11.00 7.77 2.97
C VAL A 47 -9.62 8.41 3.17
N TRP A 48 -9.59 9.70 3.52
CA TRP A 48 -8.36 10.48 3.59
C TRP A 48 -7.92 10.72 5.03
N ASP A 49 -6.61 10.65 5.27
CA ASP A 49 -5.93 11.07 6.49
C ASP A 49 -5.35 12.48 6.32
N SER A 50 -4.99 13.08 7.46
CA SER A 50 -4.33 14.38 7.49
C SER A 50 -3.00 14.37 6.74
N ARG A 51 -2.67 15.51 6.11
CA ARG A 51 -1.38 15.75 5.44
C ARG A 51 -0.19 15.52 6.37
N GLY A 52 0.89 14.94 5.83
CA GLY A 52 2.19 14.86 6.49
C GLY A 52 2.40 13.65 7.40
N TYR A 53 1.45 12.72 7.44
CA TYR A 53 1.58 11.43 8.14
C TYR A 53 1.60 10.27 7.14
N LEU A 54 2.10 9.11 7.58
CA LEU A 54 1.90 7.88 6.84
C LEU A 54 0.41 7.53 6.80
N PRO A 55 -0.12 7.02 5.68
CA PRO A 55 -1.53 6.71 5.59
C PRO A 55 -1.89 5.52 6.48
N GLY A 56 -3.06 5.59 7.12
CA GLY A 56 -3.65 4.45 7.82
C GLY A 56 -4.05 3.33 6.85
N PRO A 57 -4.42 2.14 7.36
CA PRO A 57 -4.76 1.00 6.53
C PRO A 57 -5.88 1.29 5.54
N SER A 58 -5.63 1.07 4.25
CA SER A 58 -6.55 1.38 3.13
C SER A 58 -6.94 2.86 2.97
N ARG A 59 -6.33 3.77 3.72
CA ARG A 59 -6.59 5.21 3.66
C ARG A 59 -5.59 5.90 2.73
N TYR A 60 -5.96 7.08 2.25
CA TYR A 60 -5.10 7.93 1.43
C TYR A 60 -4.51 9.05 2.28
N CYS A 61 -3.32 9.53 1.95
CA CYS A 61 -2.81 10.79 2.45
C CYS A 61 -1.96 11.49 1.40
N PHE A 62 -1.71 12.78 1.62
CA PHE A 62 -0.76 13.54 0.82
C PHE A 62 0.62 13.50 1.49
N GLU A 63 1.64 13.07 0.74
CA GLU A 63 3.04 13.33 1.11
C GLU A 63 3.31 14.85 1.05
N SER A 64 4.43 15.31 1.62
CA SER A 64 4.83 16.72 1.50
C SER A 64 4.98 17.11 0.03
N THR A 65 4.34 18.20 -0.38
CA THR A 65 4.43 18.72 -1.74
C THR A 65 5.87 19.12 -2.05
N GLN A 66 6.39 18.74 -3.22
CA GLN A 66 7.72 19.12 -3.68
C GLN A 66 7.61 20.20 -4.76
N VAL A 67 8.47 21.23 -4.70
CA VAL A 67 8.68 22.16 -5.82
C VAL A 67 10.09 21.94 -6.34
N ALA A 68 10.24 21.81 -7.66
CA ALA A 68 11.52 21.62 -8.33
C ALA A 68 11.74 22.65 -9.44
N GLN A 69 12.98 23.12 -9.52
CA GLN A 69 13.50 24.02 -10.54
C GLN A 69 14.58 23.28 -11.34
N TYR A 70 14.46 23.35 -12.66
CA TYR A 70 15.44 22.87 -13.61
C TYR A 70 15.97 24.07 -14.38
N THR A 71 17.28 24.29 -14.35
CA THR A 71 17.99 25.21 -15.23
C THR A 71 18.51 24.47 -16.47
N GLU A 72 19.06 25.19 -17.43
CA GLU A 72 19.62 24.62 -18.66
C GLU A 72 20.49 23.37 -18.41
N GLY A 73 20.24 22.31 -19.18
CA GLY A 73 20.91 21.01 -19.10
C GLY A 73 20.44 20.11 -17.95
N GLN A 74 19.74 20.63 -16.95
CA GLN A 74 19.30 19.83 -15.81
C GLN A 74 18.16 18.88 -16.17
N HIS A 75 18.14 17.71 -15.54
CA HIS A 75 17.23 16.62 -15.84
C HIS A 75 16.92 15.76 -14.61
N PHE A 76 15.98 14.83 -14.78
CA PHE A 76 15.82 13.68 -13.90
C PHE A 76 15.68 12.43 -14.76
N LEU A 77 16.70 11.58 -14.74
CA LEU A 77 16.75 10.33 -15.50
C LEU A 77 15.57 9.41 -15.16
N ALA A 78 15.35 8.43 -16.04
CA ALA A 78 14.27 7.45 -15.91
C ALA A 78 14.17 6.87 -14.50
N HIS A 79 12.97 6.98 -13.93
CA HIS A 79 12.62 6.53 -12.59
C HIS A 79 11.14 6.16 -12.48
N GLU A 80 10.82 5.43 -11.42
CA GLU A 80 9.46 5.10 -11.02
C GLU A 80 9.11 5.94 -9.79
N ASP A 81 7.86 6.39 -9.72
CA ASP A 81 7.34 7.03 -8.52
C ASP A 81 6.90 6.00 -7.47
N ALA A 82 6.43 4.84 -7.90
CA ALA A 82 6.09 3.73 -7.00
C ALA A 82 7.36 3.14 -6.39
N PHE A 83 7.25 2.73 -5.12
CA PHE A 83 8.29 1.93 -4.48
C PHE A 83 8.26 0.50 -5.03
N PRO A 84 9.42 -0.19 -5.11
CA PRO A 84 9.44 -1.64 -5.27
C PRO A 84 8.53 -2.30 -4.23
N TYR A 85 7.79 -3.35 -4.60
CA TYR A 85 6.80 -3.95 -3.71
C TYR A 85 7.33 -4.34 -2.32
N PRO A 86 8.51 -4.98 -2.18
CA PRO A 86 9.04 -5.29 -0.85
C PRO A 86 9.26 -4.05 0.02
N THR A 87 9.67 -2.93 -0.59
CA THR A 87 9.82 -1.64 0.09
C THR A 87 8.47 -1.06 0.49
N ALA A 88 7.48 -1.09 -0.42
CA ALA A 88 6.13 -0.62 -0.14
C ALA A 88 5.46 -1.44 0.99
N GLU A 89 5.63 -2.76 0.97
CA GLU A 89 5.12 -3.67 1.99
C GLU A 89 5.76 -3.39 3.36
N ALA A 90 7.09 -3.22 3.40
CA ALA A 90 7.81 -2.88 4.62
C ALA A 90 7.38 -1.52 5.18
N ASN A 91 7.19 -0.52 4.31
CA ASN A 91 6.72 0.81 4.67
C ASN A 91 5.23 0.84 5.03
N ARG A 92 4.47 -0.22 4.70
CA ARG A 92 3.01 -0.33 4.86
C ARG A 92 2.19 0.67 4.04
N PHE A 93 2.79 1.28 3.02
CA PHE A 93 2.09 2.14 2.05
C PHE A 93 2.74 2.10 0.67
N GLN A 94 2.00 2.51 -0.35
CA GLN A 94 2.48 2.73 -1.71
C GLN A 94 2.00 4.09 -2.21
N ARG A 95 2.68 4.69 -3.19
CA ARG A 95 2.18 5.86 -3.92
C ARG A 95 1.09 5.43 -4.89
N ALA A 96 -0.13 5.83 -4.59
CA ALA A 96 -1.31 5.52 -5.39
C ALA A 96 -1.41 6.44 -6.61
N ALA A 97 -1.07 7.73 -6.47
CA ALA A 97 -1.14 8.68 -7.57
C ALA A 97 -0.01 9.71 -7.50
N THR A 98 0.30 10.25 -8.68
CA THR A 98 1.20 11.38 -8.86
C THR A 98 0.44 12.52 -9.52
N VAL A 99 0.53 13.70 -8.93
CA VAL A 99 0.00 14.95 -9.46
C VAL A 99 1.16 15.91 -9.72
N LEU A 100 1.57 16.04 -10.98
CA LEU A 100 2.64 16.94 -11.41
C LEU A 100 2.02 18.17 -12.10
N VAL A 101 2.29 19.36 -11.62
CA VAL A 101 1.81 20.62 -12.20
C VAL A 101 2.97 21.43 -12.74
N TYR A 102 2.86 21.86 -14.00
CA TYR A 102 3.83 22.78 -14.60
C TYR A 102 3.51 24.21 -14.16
N LEU A 103 4.50 24.89 -13.55
CA LEU A 103 4.32 26.22 -12.94
C LEU A 103 4.65 27.36 -13.91
N ASN A 104 5.32 27.07 -15.02
CA ASN A 104 5.62 27.98 -16.11
C ASN A 104 5.53 27.28 -17.48
N ASP A 105 5.53 28.09 -18.53
CA ASP A 105 5.64 27.61 -19.91
C ASP A 105 7.12 27.36 -20.24
N VAL A 106 7.38 26.30 -21.02
CA VAL A 106 8.71 25.96 -21.54
C VAL A 106 8.54 25.70 -23.04
N GLU A 107 9.25 26.45 -23.87
CA GLU A 107 9.08 26.33 -25.32
C GLU A 107 9.82 25.11 -25.86
N THR A 108 11.05 24.89 -25.41
CA THR A 108 11.92 23.78 -25.86
C THR A 108 12.48 22.99 -24.67
N GLY A 109 12.59 21.66 -24.84
CA GLY A 109 13.13 20.76 -23.83
C GLY A 109 12.23 20.58 -22.61
N GLY A 110 12.75 19.92 -21.57
CA GLY A 110 12.09 19.81 -20.27
C GLY A 110 10.79 19.01 -20.28
N ALA A 111 10.48 18.21 -21.30
CA ALA A 111 9.26 17.40 -21.30
C ALA A 111 9.29 16.35 -20.19
N THR A 112 8.11 15.90 -19.77
CA THR A 112 7.98 14.66 -18.99
C THR A 112 7.64 13.54 -19.94
N SER A 113 8.56 12.59 -20.16
CA SER A 113 8.39 11.50 -21.11
C SER A 113 8.23 10.14 -20.43
N PHE A 114 7.26 9.37 -20.93
CA PHE A 114 6.93 8.01 -20.53
C PHE A 114 7.36 7.04 -21.64
N GLN A 115 8.55 6.46 -21.50
CA GLN A 115 9.20 5.70 -22.57
C GLN A 115 8.35 4.50 -23.04
N HIS A 116 7.80 3.75 -22.09
CA HIS A 116 6.98 2.58 -22.40
C HIS A 116 5.60 2.90 -22.97
N LEU A 117 5.11 4.14 -22.80
CA LEU A 117 3.83 4.59 -23.35
C LEU A 117 4.00 5.34 -24.67
N GLY A 118 5.23 5.75 -25.04
CA GLY A 118 5.47 6.58 -26.22
C GLY A 118 4.85 7.98 -26.10
N VAL A 119 4.67 8.49 -24.89
CA VAL A 119 4.05 9.79 -24.61
C VAL A 119 5.07 10.75 -24.02
N ALA A 120 5.12 11.98 -24.53
CA ALA A 120 5.89 13.07 -23.94
C ALA A 120 4.99 14.30 -23.76
N VAL A 121 5.04 14.89 -22.56
CA VAL A 121 4.21 16.05 -22.19
C VAL A 121 5.10 17.26 -22.03
N ARG A 122 4.94 18.24 -22.94
CA ARG A 122 5.64 19.53 -22.87
C ARG A 122 5.09 20.39 -21.72
N PRO A 123 5.95 21.08 -20.95
CA PRO A 123 5.49 21.99 -19.91
C PRO A 123 4.66 23.13 -20.49
N LYS A 124 3.49 23.37 -19.89
CA LYS A 124 2.69 24.59 -20.09
C LYS A 124 2.03 24.91 -18.77
N LYS A 125 2.14 26.16 -18.37
CA LYS A 125 1.68 26.67 -17.09
C LYS A 125 0.24 26.25 -16.81
N GLY A 126 0.03 25.70 -15.62
CA GLY A 126 -1.28 25.25 -15.15
C GLY A 126 -1.74 23.89 -15.70
N ARG A 127 -1.04 23.27 -16.66
CA ARG A 127 -1.33 21.88 -17.01
C ARG A 127 -0.93 20.96 -15.87
N VAL A 128 -1.77 19.95 -15.67
CA VAL A 128 -1.57 18.88 -14.69
C VAL A 128 -1.37 17.57 -15.43
N LEU A 129 -0.31 16.86 -15.07
CA LEU A 129 -0.10 15.47 -15.41
C LEU A 129 -0.47 14.63 -14.19
N PHE A 130 -1.55 13.86 -14.33
CA PHE A 130 -2.08 12.98 -13.29
C PHE A 130 -1.95 11.52 -13.76
N PHE A 131 -1.25 10.68 -12.99
CA PHE A 131 -1.07 9.26 -13.33
C PHE A 131 -0.96 8.40 -12.07
N PHE A 132 -1.12 7.08 -12.25
CA PHE A 132 -1.08 6.09 -11.18
C PHE A 132 0.23 5.29 -11.26
N PRO A 133 1.22 5.52 -10.38
CA PRO A 133 2.52 4.84 -10.44
C PRO A 133 2.45 3.33 -10.18
N GLY A 134 1.35 2.87 -9.58
CA GLY A 134 1.10 1.48 -9.27
C GLY A 134 -0.31 1.05 -9.65
N LYS A 135 -0.50 -0.26 -9.68
CA LYS A 135 -1.78 -0.93 -9.91
C LYS A 135 -2.62 -0.95 -8.63
N SER A 136 -3.89 -1.32 -8.76
CA SER A 136 -4.83 -1.41 -7.63
C SER A 136 -4.42 -2.43 -6.55
N ASP A 137 -3.58 -3.41 -6.92
CA ASP A 137 -3.00 -4.43 -6.04
C ASP A 137 -1.70 -3.99 -5.35
N MET A 138 -1.35 -2.70 -5.42
CA MET A 138 -0.16 -2.09 -4.83
C MET A 138 1.16 -2.44 -5.52
N GLN A 139 1.13 -3.18 -6.63
CA GLN A 139 2.30 -3.44 -7.45
C GLN A 139 2.70 -2.20 -8.25
N PRO A 140 4.00 -1.91 -8.45
CA PRO A 140 4.43 -0.86 -9.36
C PRO A 140 3.97 -1.14 -10.79
N ASP A 141 3.64 -0.09 -11.53
CA ASP A 141 3.31 -0.17 -12.96
C ASP A 141 4.50 0.32 -13.79
N PRO A 142 5.27 -0.60 -14.42
CA PRO A 142 6.48 -0.24 -15.16
C PRO A 142 6.16 0.65 -16.37
N ARG A 143 4.92 0.68 -16.86
CA ARG A 143 4.53 1.58 -17.96
C ARG A 143 4.67 3.06 -17.58
N THR A 144 4.69 3.36 -16.28
CA THR A 144 4.82 4.73 -15.75
C THR A 144 6.27 5.16 -15.52
N LEU A 145 7.26 4.36 -15.94
CA LEU A 145 8.65 4.78 -15.97
C LEU A 145 8.76 6.09 -16.77
N HIS A 146 9.26 7.13 -16.12
CA HIS A 146 9.27 8.46 -16.72
C HIS A 146 10.55 9.22 -16.45
N THR A 147 10.82 10.18 -17.32
CA THR A 147 12.02 11.02 -17.32
C THR A 147 11.59 12.48 -17.35
N ALA A 148 12.23 13.34 -16.56
CA ALA A 148 12.24 14.77 -16.85
C ALA A 148 13.40 15.02 -17.81
N GLU A 149 13.08 15.24 -19.09
CA GLU A 149 14.07 15.51 -20.13
C GLU A 149 14.87 16.77 -19.80
N SER A 150 16.08 16.86 -20.36
CA SER A 150 16.95 18.01 -20.17
C SER A 150 16.22 19.31 -20.49
N ALA A 151 16.21 20.22 -19.52
CA ALA A 151 15.70 21.56 -19.70
C ALA A 151 16.60 22.33 -20.68
N VAL A 152 15.99 22.99 -21.66
CA VAL A 152 16.67 24.01 -22.47
C VAL A 152 16.39 25.37 -21.84
N ASP A 153 15.12 25.67 -21.56
CA ASP A 153 14.71 26.83 -20.77
C ASP A 153 14.41 26.45 -19.31
N GLU A 154 14.34 27.45 -18.42
CA GLU A 154 13.98 27.24 -17.02
C GLU A 154 12.61 26.56 -16.90
N LYS A 155 12.55 25.48 -16.11
CA LYS A 155 11.32 24.73 -15.83
C LYS A 155 11.06 24.67 -14.33
N TRP A 156 9.85 25.04 -13.94
CA TRP A 156 9.32 24.89 -12.59
C TRP A 156 8.17 23.90 -12.58
N VAL A 157 8.23 22.95 -11.66
CA VAL A 157 7.14 22.00 -11.41
C VAL A 157 6.85 21.90 -9.92
N THR A 158 5.60 21.63 -9.59
CA THR A 158 5.24 21.08 -8.28
C THR A 158 4.76 19.65 -8.44
N GLN A 159 5.15 18.79 -7.50
CA GLN A 159 4.80 17.38 -7.47
C GLN A 159 4.15 17.04 -6.13
N GLN A 160 2.96 16.48 -6.21
CA GLN A 160 2.20 15.98 -5.07
C GLN A 160 2.00 14.47 -5.26
N TRP A 161 2.59 13.67 -4.37
CA TRP A 161 2.28 12.25 -4.29
C TRP A 161 1.10 12.03 -3.36
N VAL A 162 0.22 11.10 -3.76
CA VAL A 162 -0.84 10.55 -2.95
C VAL A 162 -0.41 9.16 -2.51
N ALA A 163 -0.20 8.96 -1.22
CA ALA A 163 0.09 7.66 -0.64
C ALA A 163 -1.20 6.94 -0.26
N ARG A 164 -1.18 5.60 -0.30
CA ARG A 164 -2.26 4.73 0.18
C ARG A 164 -1.69 3.66 1.10
N GLY A 165 -2.28 3.49 2.27
CA GLY A 165 -1.88 2.45 3.21
C GLY A 165 -2.30 1.06 2.73
N PHE A 166 -1.46 0.06 2.97
CA PHE A 166 -1.82 -1.33 2.74
C PHE A 166 -3.02 -1.71 3.62
N PRO A 167 -3.89 -2.63 3.17
CA PRO A 167 -4.93 -3.18 4.03
C PRO A 167 -4.35 -3.71 5.34
N ALA A 168 -5.14 -3.59 6.41
CA ALA A 168 -4.78 -4.20 7.68
C ALA A 168 -4.58 -5.69 7.47
N LYS A 169 -3.52 -6.27 8.05
CA LYS A 169 -3.39 -7.73 8.07
C LYS A 169 -4.58 -8.25 8.86
N VAL A 170 -5.48 -8.99 8.21
CA VAL A 170 -6.53 -9.70 8.92
C VAL A 170 -5.81 -10.80 9.71
N SER A 171 -5.66 -10.61 11.02
CA SER A 171 -5.28 -11.73 11.88
C SER A 171 -6.41 -12.76 11.78
N PRO A 172 -6.10 -14.06 11.64
CA PRO A 172 -7.14 -15.07 11.74
C PRO A 172 -7.85 -14.88 13.09
N THR A 173 -9.17 -14.70 13.05
CA THR A 173 -9.97 -14.72 14.28
C THR A 173 -9.67 -16.05 14.97
N PRO A 174 -9.19 -16.07 16.23
CA PRO A 174 -9.08 -17.33 16.94
C PRO A 174 -10.47 -17.99 16.90
N PRO A 175 -10.56 -19.30 16.62
CA PRO A 175 -11.85 -19.98 16.58
C PRO A 175 -12.60 -19.65 17.87
N ALA A 176 -13.89 -19.32 17.74
CA ALA A 176 -14.75 -19.01 18.89
C ALA A 176 -14.49 -20.05 19.97
N ALA A 177 -14.10 -19.59 21.17
CA ALA A 177 -13.88 -20.48 22.30
C ALA A 177 -15.11 -21.39 22.41
N ALA A 178 -14.86 -22.71 22.46
CA ALA A 178 -15.92 -23.68 22.65
C ALA A 178 -16.76 -23.23 23.86
N PRO A 179 -18.10 -23.30 23.79
CA PRO A 179 -18.91 -22.90 24.92
C PRO A 179 -18.47 -23.71 26.14
N GLU A 180 -18.09 -23.01 27.21
CA GLU A 180 -17.79 -23.61 28.51
C GLU A 180 -18.95 -24.54 28.90
N PRO A 181 -18.69 -25.78 29.32
CA PRO A 181 -19.75 -26.69 29.70
C PRO A 181 -20.55 -26.06 30.84
N SER A 182 -21.84 -25.82 30.61
CA SER A 182 -22.71 -25.24 31.62
C SER A 182 -22.75 -26.15 32.86
N LEU A 183 -22.78 -25.53 34.04
CA LEU A 183 -22.91 -26.19 35.35
C LEU A 183 -24.13 -27.14 35.45
N VAL A 184 -25.07 -27.06 34.50
CA VAL A 184 -26.25 -27.93 34.43
C VAL A 184 -25.89 -29.38 34.13
N SER A 185 -24.77 -29.66 33.45
CA SER A 185 -24.36 -31.05 33.17
C SER A 185 -23.61 -31.75 34.31
N ALA A 186 -23.25 -31.02 35.38
CA ALA A 186 -22.56 -31.60 36.54
C ALA A 186 -23.53 -32.22 37.57
N MET A 187 -24.78 -31.74 37.65
CA MET A 187 -25.78 -32.29 38.58
C MET A 187 -26.41 -33.62 38.13
N ALA A 188 -26.38 -33.94 36.83
CA ALA A 188 -26.94 -35.21 36.33
C ALA A 188 -26.12 -36.46 36.72
N ARG A 189 -24.89 -36.30 37.24
CA ARG A 189 -24.02 -37.42 37.65
C ARG A 189 -24.05 -37.76 39.14
N SER A 190 -24.79 -37.02 39.97
CA SER A 190 -24.88 -37.31 41.41
C SER A 190 -26.16 -38.04 41.86
N ALA A 191 -27.05 -38.42 40.93
CA ALA A 191 -28.34 -39.06 41.26
C ALA A 191 -28.46 -40.54 40.85
N ALA A 192 -27.37 -41.19 40.44
CA ALA A 192 -27.36 -42.62 40.06
C ALA A 192 -26.57 -43.52 41.03
N GLY A 193 -26.28 -43.02 42.23
CA GLY A 193 -25.39 -43.66 43.21
C GLY A 193 -26.08 -44.37 44.37
N GLU A 194 -27.35 -44.79 44.29
CA GLU A 194 -27.98 -45.60 45.34
C GLU A 194 -29.03 -46.55 44.75
N LYS A 195 -28.60 -47.74 44.32
CA LYS A 195 -29.37 -49.01 44.36
C LYS A 195 -28.64 -50.11 43.58
N LYS A 196 -27.87 -50.95 44.30
CA LYS A 196 -27.85 -52.42 44.18
C LYS A 196 -26.59 -52.99 44.81
N GLU A 197 -26.57 -53.04 46.14
CA GLU A 197 -25.93 -54.16 46.80
C GLU A 197 -27.00 -55.23 47.01
N ARG A 198 -27.06 -56.19 46.08
CA ARG A 198 -27.58 -57.55 46.30
C ARG A 198 -27.36 -58.38 45.03
N ARG A 199 -26.82 -59.58 45.28
CA ARG A 199 -26.77 -60.78 44.41
C ARG A 199 -25.52 -60.96 43.54
N ALA A 200 -24.50 -61.51 44.20
CA ALA A 200 -23.62 -62.51 43.60
C ALA A 200 -24.40 -63.77 43.17
N LYS A 201 -24.19 -64.22 41.93
CA LYS A 201 -23.88 -65.61 41.52
C LYS A 201 -23.93 -65.70 39.99
N GLY A 202 -22.83 -66.16 39.40
CA GLY A 202 -22.52 -66.02 37.98
C GLY A 202 -22.87 -67.21 37.08
N LYS A 203 -22.35 -67.19 35.84
CA LYS A 203 -21.88 -68.34 35.05
C LYS A 203 -21.36 -67.91 33.67
N LYS A 204 -20.11 -68.27 33.41
CA LYS A 204 -19.51 -68.93 32.22
C LYS A 204 -19.86 -68.53 30.78
N GLY A 205 -18.79 -68.40 29.98
CA GLY A 205 -18.69 -68.70 28.53
C GLY A 205 -18.71 -67.44 27.66
N LYS A 206 -17.91 -67.27 26.59
CA LYS A 206 -17.23 -68.21 25.69
C LYS A 206 -16.21 -67.43 24.81
N LYS A 207 -15.16 -68.11 24.36
CA LYS A 207 -14.04 -67.65 23.50
C LYS A 207 -14.43 -67.32 22.05
N GLY A 208 -13.64 -66.47 21.39
CA GLY A 208 -13.39 -66.41 19.93
C GLY A 208 -12.57 -65.16 19.55
N LYS A 209 -11.24 -65.27 19.31
CA LYS A 209 -10.54 -65.30 18.00
C LYS A 209 -11.02 -64.18 17.05
N GLY A 210 -10.22 -63.25 16.52
CA GLY A 210 -8.82 -63.31 16.09
C GLY A 210 -8.77 -63.25 14.56
N GLY A 211 -8.18 -62.20 13.97
CA GLY A 211 -7.94 -62.02 12.52
C GLY A 211 -8.08 -60.55 12.10
N ALA A 212 -7.01 -59.76 11.96
CA ALA A 212 -6.00 -59.74 10.91
C ALA A 212 -6.35 -58.80 9.73
N GLN A 213 -5.32 -58.05 9.36
CA GLN A 213 -5.18 -56.82 8.59
C GLN A 213 -5.29 -57.01 7.06
N PRO A 214 -5.62 -55.96 6.27
CA PRO A 214 -5.60 -56.02 4.81
C PRO A 214 -4.20 -55.73 4.24
N PRO A 215 -3.87 -56.23 3.03
CA PRO A 215 -3.46 -55.27 2.00
C PRO A 215 -3.77 -55.71 0.56
N ALA A 216 -3.96 -54.74 -0.33
CA ALA A 216 -3.39 -54.82 -1.69
C ALA A 216 -3.36 -53.44 -2.36
N ARG A 217 -2.14 -53.00 -2.68
CA ARG A 217 -1.80 -51.96 -3.65
C ARG A 217 -1.81 -52.56 -5.07
N GLY A 218 -2.01 -51.70 -6.07
CA GLY A 218 -1.63 -51.93 -7.48
C GLY A 218 -2.29 -50.86 -8.36
N PHE A 219 -1.67 -49.70 -8.59
CA PHE A 219 -0.76 -49.36 -9.70
C PHE A 219 -1.29 -49.69 -11.10
N GLY A 220 -1.41 -48.65 -11.93
CA GLY A 220 -1.60 -48.78 -13.38
C GLY A 220 -1.68 -47.42 -14.06
N ARG A 221 -0.53 -46.89 -14.49
CA ARG A 221 -0.41 -45.79 -15.45
C ARG A 221 -0.83 -46.28 -16.84
N LYS A 222 -1.49 -45.42 -17.61
CA LYS A 222 -1.14 -45.05 -18.99
C LYS A 222 -1.79 -43.71 -19.29
#